data_AF-A0A5S6PZC7-F1
#
_entry.id   AF-A0A5S6PZC7-F1
#
_cell.length_a   1.000
_cell.length_b   1.000
_cell.length_c   1.000
_cell.angle_alpha   90.00
_cell.angle_beta   90.00
_cell.angle_gamma   90.00
#
_symmetry.space_group_name_H-M   'P 1'
#
loop_
_entity.id
_entity.type
_entity.pdbx_description
1 polymer ?
#
loop_
_entity_poly.entity_id
_entity_poly.type
_entity_poly.pdbx_seq_one_letter_code
_entity_poly.pdbx_strand_id
1 'polypeptide(L)'
;MHFLGFTDVQERRAIRDEEEPIRFLQEKGILHRERYCSCGKPMTLAASTTGRSSRWRCHGATCRTEVALRKGTWFEGTHCL
;
A
#
# COMPACT_ATOMS: atom_id res chain seq x y z
N MET A 1 21.30 -29.85 -1.51
CA MET A 1 20.29 -28.92 -0.98
C MET A 1 21.02 -27.75 -0.34
N HIS A 2 21.08 -26.60 -1.02
CA HIS A 2 21.70 -25.40 -0.48
C HIS A 2 20.57 -24.39 -0.24
N PHE A 3 20.21 -24.21 1.04
CA PHE A 3 19.39 -23.09 1.47
C PHE A 3 20.24 -21.84 1.30
N LEU A 4 20.02 -21.09 0.22
CA LEU A 4 20.49 -19.71 0.16
C LEU A 4 19.46 -18.87 0.90
N GLY A 5 19.93 -18.35 2.04
CA GLY A 5 19.14 -17.61 3.00
C GLY A 5 18.53 -16.34 2.41
N PHE A 6 17.43 -15.93 3.04
CA PHE A 6 16.78 -14.65 2.89
C PHE A 6 17.69 -13.54 3.45
N THR A 7 18.78 -13.22 2.77
CA THR A 7 19.62 -12.05 3.09
C THR A 7 19.38 -10.98 2.06
N ASP A 8 18.27 -10.26 2.22
CA ASP A 8 18.17 -8.87 1.77
C ASP A 8 17.10 -8.14 2.61
N VAL A 9 17.44 -7.89 3.88
CA VAL A 9 16.79 -6.82 4.65
C VAL A 9 17.92 -5.87 5.02
N GLN A 10 18.38 -5.12 4.02
CA GLN A 10 19.48 -4.20 4.14
C GLN A 10 19.03 -2.94 4.91
N GLU A 11 19.75 -2.66 6.01
CA GLU A 11 19.97 -1.38 6.68
C GLU A 11 18.76 -0.59 7.21
N ARG A 12 18.75 -0.30 8.52
CA ARG A 12 17.80 0.59 9.21
C ARG A 12 17.96 2.05 8.72
N ARG A 13 17.52 2.34 7.50
CA ARG A 13 17.27 3.71 7.06
C ARG A 13 15.94 4.14 7.65
N ALA A 14 15.93 5.22 8.42
CA ALA A 14 14.69 5.87 8.83
C ALA A 14 13.97 6.31 7.54
N ILE A 15 12.92 5.59 7.18
CA ILE A 15 12.04 5.95 6.08
C ILE A 15 11.36 7.25 6.50
N ARG A 16 11.79 8.37 5.90
CA ARG A 16 11.14 9.67 6.11
C ARG A 16 9.84 9.79 5.32
N ASP A 17 9.73 9.03 4.23
CA ASP A 17 8.66 9.11 3.25
C ASP A 17 7.97 7.74 3.12
N GLU A 18 6.70 7.66 3.53
CA GLU A 18 5.88 6.43 3.49
C GLU A 18 5.77 5.85 2.05
N GLU A 19 6.06 6.66 1.03
CA GLU A 19 5.95 6.31 -0.38
C GLU A 19 6.96 5.23 -0.83
N GLU A 20 8.23 5.29 -0.40
CA GLU A 20 9.25 4.33 -0.81
C GLU A 20 8.93 2.89 -0.35
N PRO A 21 8.58 2.63 0.93
CA PRO A 21 8.15 1.30 1.37
C PRO A 21 6.87 0.85 0.69
N ILE A 22 5.92 1.76 0.46
CA ILE A 22 4.69 1.42 -0.27
C ILE A 22 5.05 0.91 -1.66
N ARG A 23 5.92 1.62 -2.39
CA ARG A 23 6.36 1.20 -3.73
C ARG A 23 7.05 -0.15 -3.69
N PHE A 24 7.98 -0.36 -2.74
CA PHE A 24 8.65 -1.64 -2.56
C PHE A 24 7.65 -2.79 -2.31
N LEU A 25 6.69 -2.59 -1.41
CA LEU A 25 5.68 -3.61 -1.10
C LEU A 25 4.72 -3.86 -2.27
N GLN A 26 4.45 -2.85 -3.10
CA GLN A 26 3.69 -3.00 -4.35
C GLN A 26 4.47 -3.80 -5.40
N GLU A 27 5.78 -3.54 -5.55
CA GLU A 27 6.66 -4.29 -6.44
C GLU A 27 6.78 -5.76 -6.02
N LYS A 28 6.79 -6.03 -4.71
CA LYS A 28 6.76 -7.40 -4.16
C LYS A 28 5.37 -8.05 -4.23
N GLY A 29 4.34 -7.32 -4.65
CA GLY A 29 2.96 -7.82 -4.75
C GLY A 29 2.25 -8.01 -3.40
N ILE A 30 2.82 -7.48 -2.32
CA ILE A 30 2.23 -7.58 -0.97
C ILE A 30 1.14 -6.51 -0.79
N LEU A 31 1.38 -5.31 -1.31
CA LEU A 31 0.36 -4.28 -1.48
C LEU A 31 -0.16 -4.29 -2.91
N HIS A 32 -1.42 -3.88 -3.08
CA HIS A 32 -1.98 -3.74 -4.41
C HIS A 32 -1.26 -2.64 -5.20
N ARG A 33 -0.79 -2.95 -6.40
CA ARG A 33 -0.25 -1.95 -7.32
C ARG A 33 -1.34 -1.09 -7.94
N GLU A 34 -2.47 -1.72 -8.26
CA GLU A 34 -3.64 -1.11 -8.89
C GLU A 34 -4.91 -1.63 -8.21
N ARG A 35 -5.95 -0.78 -8.15
CA ARG A 35 -7.25 -1.14 -7.59
C ARG A 35 -8.40 -0.56 -8.37
N TYR A 36 -9.49 -1.31 -8.38
CA TYR A 36 -10.79 -0.90 -8.89
C TYR A 36 -11.78 -0.77 -7.73
N CYS A 37 -12.63 0.24 -7.82
CA CYS A 37 -13.74 0.40 -6.90
C CYS A 37 -14.87 -0.58 -7.25
N SER A 38 -15.79 -0.82 -6.31
CA SER A 38 -17.01 -1.58 -6.56
C SER A 38 -17.87 -1.00 -7.69
N CYS A 39 -17.74 0.30 -8.00
CA CYS A 39 -18.37 0.92 -9.17
C CYS A 39 -17.64 0.66 -10.50
N GLY A 40 -16.58 -0.16 -10.51
CA GLY A 40 -15.81 -0.51 -11.71
C GLY A 40 -14.79 0.53 -12.17
N LYS A 41 -14.68 1.68 -11.49
CA LYS A 41 -13.71 2.73 -11.84
C LYS A 41 -12.34 2.49 -11.19
N PRO A 42 -11.24 2.86 -11.87
CA PRO A 42 -9.91 2.79 -11.28
C PRO A 42 -9.81 3.73 -10.06
N MET A 43 -8.92 3.37 -9.14
CA MET A 43 -8.63 4.14 -7.94
C MET A 43 -7.19 4.65 -7.99
N THR A 44 -6.95 5.83 -7.42
CA THR A 44 -5.58 6.34 -7.20
C THR A 44 -5.23 6.24 -5.73
N LEU A 45 -3.97 5.91 -5.47
CA LEU A 45 -3.43 5.93 -4.12
C LEU A 45 -3.14 7.38 -3.71
N ALA A 46 -3.87 7.87 -2.72
CA ALA A 46 -3.55 9.12 -2.07
C ALA A 46 -2.51 8.85 -0.97
N ALA A 47 -1.38 9.56 -1.07
CA ALA A 47 -0.31 9.53 -0.07
C ALA A 47 -0.85 9.93 1.31
N SER A 48 -0.20 9.42 2.35
CA SER A 48 -0.49 9.83 3.70
C SER A 48 -0.16 11.31 3.90
N THR A 49 -0.98 11.97 4.70
CA THR A 49 -0.71 13.31 5.22
C THR A 49 -0.73 13.25 6.73
N THR A 50 -0.23 14.28 7.41
CA THR A 50 -0.09 14.30 8.86
C THR A 50 -1.38 13.83 9.55
N GLY A 51 -1.33 12.66 10.21
CA GLY A 51 -2.47 12.06 10.91
C GLY A 51 -3.41 11.19 10.07
N ARG A 52 -3.13 10.92 8.80
CA ARG A 52 -3.95 10.08 7.91
C ARG A 52 -3.10 9.10 7.11
N SER A 53 -3.30 7.80 7.36
CA SER A 53 -2.70 6.73 6.55
C SER A 53 -3.07 6.83 5.07
N SER A 54 -2.22 6.29 4.20
CA SER A 54 -2.44 6.20 2.77
C SER A 54 -3.74 5.44 2.42
N ARG A 55 -4.50 5.93 1.42
CA ARG A 55 -5.82 5.37 1.03
C ARG A 55 -6.00 5.38 -0.48
N TRP A 56 -6.67 4.35 -1.00
CA TRP A 56 -7.19 4.32 -2.35
C TRP A 56 -8.44 5.19 -2.43
N ARG A 57 -8.49 6.09 -3.42
CA ARG A 57 -9.65 6.94 -3.68
C ARG A 57 -10.23 6.63 -5.06
N CYS A 58 -11.54 6.43 -5.12
CA CYS A 58 -12.26 6.26 -6.38
C CYS A 58 -12.39 7.60 -7.14
N HIS A 59 -12.17 7.56 -8.45
CA HIS A 59 -12.39 8.71 -9.37
C HIS A 59 -13.85 8.92 -9.79
N GLY A 60 -14.78 8.13 -9.27
CA GLY A 60 -16.21 8.35 -9.49
C GLY A 60 -16.65 9.62 -8.77
N ALA A 61 -17.08 10.64 -9.53
CA ALA A 61 -17.54 11.93 -8.99
C ALA A 61 -18.61 11.77 -7.89
N THR A 62 -19.49 10.78 -8.03
CA THR A 62 -20.54 10.46 -7.05
C THR A 62 -20.12 9.42 -6.01
N CYS A 63 -19.29 8.45 -6.41
CA CYS A 63 -18.94 7.28 -5.59
C CYS A 63 -18.08 7.66 -4.38
N ARG A 64 -17.11 8.58 -4.55
CA ARG A 64 -16.21 9.14 -3.50
C ARG A 64 -15.68 8.12 -2.47
N THR A 65 -15.65 6.86 -2.84
CA THR A 65 -15.34 5.77 -1.92
C THR A 65 -13.84 5.75 -1.69
N GLU A 66 -13.46 5.69 -0.42
CA GLU A 66 -12.09 5.52 0.01
C GLU A 66 -11.92 4.13 0.63
N VAL A 67 -10.79 3.51 0.32
CA VAL A 67 -10.44 2.19 0.84
C VAL A 67 -9.03 2.28 1.42
N ALA A 68 -8.82 1.71 2.60
CA ALA A 68 -7.50 1.69 3.21
C ALA A 68 -6.47 1.02 2.28
N LEU A 69 -5.23 1.51 2.28
CA LEU A 69 -4.13 0.94 1.49
C LEU A 69 -4.02 -0.59 1.64
N ARG A 70 -4.19 -1.07 2.87
CA ARG A 70 -3.99 -2.47 3.27
C ARG A 70 -5.25 -3.34 3.20
N LYS A 71 -6.41 -2.78 2.85
CA LYS A 71 -7.65 -3.57 2.73
C LYS A 71 -7.41 -4.70 1.74
N GLY A 72 -7.81 -5.93 2.03
CA GLY A 72 -7.65 -7.08 1.15
C GLY A 72 -6.22 -7.60 0.99
N THR A 73 -5.28 -7.17 1.83
CA THR A 73 -3.94 -7.74 1.94
C THR A 73 -3.75 -8.39 3.31
N TRP A 74 -2.65 -9.10 3.51
CA TRP A 74 -2.32 -9.69 4.82
C TRP A 74 -2.15 -8.63 5.93
N PHE A 75 -1.86 -7.38 5.58
CA PHE A 75 -1.74 -6.30 6.56
C PHE A 75 -3.08 -5.60 6.86
N GLU A 76 -4.20 -6.17 6.45
CA GLU A 76 -5.50 -5.63 6.82
C GLU A 76 -5.68 -5.66 8.35
N GLY A 77 -6.06 -4.51 8.93
CA GLY A 77 -6.27 -4.39 10.38
C GLY A 77 -5.00 -4.21 11.21
N THR A 78 -3.80 -4.27 10.62
CA THR A 78 -2.55 -4.02 11.35
C THR A 78 -2.29 -2.52 11.50
N HIS A 79 -1.68 -2.13 12.62
CA HIS A 79 -1.18 -0.77 12.84
C HIS A 79 0.20 -0.52 12.21
N CYS A 80 0.81 -1.54 11.60
CA CYS A 80 2.07 -1.42 10.87
C CYS A 80 1.90 -0.61 9.57
N LEU A 81 2.71 0.44 9.44
CA LEU A 81 3.13 1.15 8.22
C LEU A 81 4.59 1.54 8.38
#